data_AF-A0A2E8IS66-F1
#
_entry.id   AF-A0A2E8IS66-F1
#
_cell.length_a   1.000
_cell.length_b   1.000
_cell.length_c   1.000
_cell.angle_alpha   90.00
_cell.angle_beta   90.00
_cell.angle_gamma   90.00
#
_symmetry.space_group_name_H-M   'P 1'
#
loop_
_entity.id
_entity.type
_entity.pdbx_description
1 polymer ?
#
loop_
_entity_poly.entity_id
_entity_poly.type
_entity_poly.pdbx_seq_one_letter_code
_entity_poly.pdbx_strand_id
1 'polypeptide(L)'
;MKSDALLAGLKLIGSKGLSFDLQLIPGLIPATCEILQDVPNTKVALCHAGSPHDRSVSGLKDFSRSIAGLANLKNVTCKLSGLGMFDHNWTPESITPIVDTCLNQFGENRCMFGSNFPVDSLYSNYSKLVKSYKDIIPDDCHLSVFYSVAKHFYFDKV
;
A
#
# COMPACT_ATOMS: atom_id res chain seq x y z
N MET A 1 -0.53 -24.32 3.54
CA MET A 1 -1.59 -24.52 4.56
C MET A 1 -1.91 -23.17 5.16
N LYS A 2 -3.19 -22.75 5.17
CA LYS A 2 -3.61 -21.49 5.82
C LYS A 2 -3.57 -21.68 7.34
N SER A 3 -3.13 -20.67 8.08
CA SER A 3 -3.11 -20.73 9.55
C SER A 3 -4.49 -20.37 10.11
N ASP A 4 -5.15 -21.33 10.76
CA ASP A 4 -6.46 -21.13 11.37
C ASP A 4 -6.43 -20.05 12.47
N ALA A 5 -5.34 -20.00 13.25
CA ALA A 5 -5.16 -18.99 14.30
C ALA A 5 -5.05 -17.58 13.72
N LEU A 6 -4.29 -17.40 12.62
CA LEU A 6 -4.19 -16.11 11.94
C LEU A 6 -5.56 -15.67 11.39
N LEU A 7 -6.28 -16.59 10.74
CA LEU A 7 -7.59 -16.30 10.17
C LEU A 7 -8.59 -15.90 11.26
N ALA A 8 -8.61 -16.61 12.39
CA ALA A 8 -9.47 -16.27 13.54
C ALA A 8 -9.11 -14.89 14.11
N GLY A 9 -7.82 -14.56 14.23
CA GLY A 9 -7.36 -13.25 14.69
C GLY A 9 -7.79 -12.11 13.78
N LEU A 10 -7.64 -12.26 12.46
CA LEU A 10 -8.07 -11.26 11.48
C LEU A 10 -9.59 -11.02 11.52
N LYS A 11 -10.38 -12.08 11.67
CA LYS A 11 -11.85 -11.97 11.85
C LYS A 11 -12.21 -11.22 13.13
N LEU A 12 -11.49 -11.49 14.23
CA LEU A 12 -11.73 -10.83 15.51
C LEU A 12 -11.38 -9.33 15.49
N ILE A 13 -10.30 -8.96 14.81
CA ILE A 13 -9.91 -7.54 14.62
C ILE A 13 -11.00 -6.82 13.81
N GLY A 14 -11.46 -7.42 12.70
CA GLY A 14 -12.53 -6.88 11.87
C GLY A 14 -13.85 -6.71 12.63
N SER A 15 -14.26 -7.69 13.44
CA SER A 15 -15.50 -7.60 14.23
C SER A 15 -15.44 -6.54 15.34
N LYS A 16 -14.24 -6.12 15.74
CA LYS A 16 -14.01 -5.01 16.67
C LYS A 16 -13.88 -3.65 15.98
N GLY A 17 -14.03 -3.59 14.64
CA GLY A 17 -13.86 -2.36 13.87
C GLY A 17 -12.41 -1.87 13.80
N LEU A 18 -11.43 -2.71 14.15
CA LEU A 18 -10.01 -2.40 14.06
C LEU A 18 -9.47 -2.71 12.66
N SER A 19 -8.42 -2.02 12.25
CA SER A 19 -7.70 -2.28 10.99
C SER A 19 -6.46 -3.17 11.21
N PHE A 20 -5.99 -3.78 10.13
CA PHE A 20 -4.73 -4.53 10.10
C PHE A 20 -3.78 -3.93 9.05
N ASP A 21 -2.59 -3.54 9.49
CA ASP A 21 -1.53 -3.03 8.62
C ASP A 21 -0.66 -4.20 8.14
N LEU A 22 -0.67 -4.46 6.84
CA LEU A 22 -0.07 -5.61 6.18
C LEU A 22 1.28 -5.25 5.57
N GLN A 23 2.35 -5.77 6.18
CA GLN A 23 3.71 -5.72 5.65
C GLN A 23 4.05 -7.04 4.95
N LEU A 24 4.39 -6.99 3.65
CA LEU A 24 4.81 -8.15 2.86
C LEU A 24 5.70 -7.74 1.69
N ILE A 25 6.22 -8.74 0.97
CA ILE A 25 6.90 -8.61 -0.33
C ILE A 25 6.08 -9.27 -1.46
N PRO A 26 6.30 -8.92 -2.74
CA PRO A 26 5.44 -9.37 -3.85
C PRO A 26 5.24 -10.89 -3.95
N GLY A 27 6.26 -11.68 -3.65
CA GLY A 27 6.17 -13.14 -3.67
C GLY A 27 5.16 -13.74 -2.69
N LEU A 28 4.78 -13.01 -1.64
CA LEU A 28 3.78 -13.44 -0.64
C LEU A 28 2.35 -12.99 -0.99
N ILE A 29 2.18 -12.17 -2.02
CA ILE A 29 0.87 -11.62 -2.39
C ILE A 29 -0.14 -12.74 -2.73
N PRO A 30 0.17 -13.75 -3.56
CA PRO A 30 -0.82 -14.78 -3.92
C PRO A 30 -1.38 -15.50 -2.69
N ALA A 31 -0.51 -15.98 -1.80
CA ALA A 31 -0.92 -16.67 -0.58
C ALA A 31 -1.70 -15.74 0.37
N THR A 32 -1.34 -14.45 0.41
CA THR A 32 -2.03 -13.46 1.25
C THR A 32 -3.43 -13.17 0.72
N CYS A 33 -3.61 -13.07 -0.60
CA CYS A 33 -4.92 -12.91 -1.23
C CYS A 33 -5.88 -14.03 -0.83
N GLU A 34 -5.42 -15.29 -0.82
CA GLU A 34 -6.26 -16.42 -0.41
C GLU A 34 -6.75 -16.28 1.03
N ILE A 35 -5.94 -15.72 1.94
CA ILE A 35 -6.33 -15.50 3.34
C ILE A 35 -7.29 -14.31 3.45
N LEU A 36 -7.00 -13.21 2.76
CA LEU A 36 -7.80 -11.98 2.86
C LEU A 36 -9.19 -12.10 2.22
N GLN A 37 -9.36 -12.99 1.24
CA GLN A 37 -10.68 -13.35 0.71
C GLN A 37 -11.63 -13.89 1.78
N ASP A 38 -11.09 -14.54 2.82
CA ASP A 38 -11.87 -15.14 3.92
C ASP A 38 -12.18 -14.13 5.05
N VAL A 39 -11.73 -12.87 4.93
CA VAL A 39 -11.93 -11.78 5.91
C VAL A 39 -12.37 -10.45 5.27
N PRO A 40 -13.44 -10.43 4.45
CA PRO A 40 -13.85 -9.23 3.71
C PRO A 40 -14.27 -8.06 4.60
N ASN A 41 -14.59 -8.31 5.88
CA ASN A 41 -14.99 -7.27 6.83
C ASN A 41 -13.81 -6.63 7.59
N THR A 42 -12.59 -7.15 7.43
CA THR A 42 -11.41 -6.59 8.09
C THR A 42 -10.77 -5.56 7.17
N LYS A 43 -10.70 -4.30 7.61
CA LYS A 43 -9.99 -3.24 6.89
C LYS A 43 -8.49 -3.56 6.88
N VAL A 44 -7.87 -3.59 5.70
CA VAL A 44 -6.44 -3.89 5.54
C VAL A 44 -5.72 -2.72 4.88
N ALA A 45 -4.68 -2.21 5.52
CA ALA A 45 -3.76 -1.23 4.93
C ALA A 45 -2.50 -1.95 4.44
N LEU A 46 -2.31 -2.03 3.13
CA LEU A 46 -1.10 -2.58 2.54
C LEU A 46 0.05 -1.58 2.70
N CYS A 47 1.09 -1.95 3.44
CA CYS A 47 2.27 -1.13 3.65
C CYS A 47 3.14 -1.07 2.38
N HIS A 48 3.70 0.12 2.14
CA HIS A 48 4.74 0.39 1.14
C HIS A 48 4.48 -0.16 -0.26
N ALA A 49 3.23 -0.04 -0.73
CA ALA A 49 2.79 -0.61 -2.00
C ALA A 49 3.09 -2.11 -2.15
N GLY A 50 3.16 -2.89 -1.06
CA GLY A 50 3.54 -4.30 -1.09
C GLY A 50 5.04 -4.55 -1.24
N SER A 51 5.86 -3.56 -0.87
CA SER A 51 7.33 -3.62 -0.84
C SER A 51 7.97 -4.18 -2.12
N PRO A 52 7.74 -3.56 -3.29
CA PRO A 52 8.34 -4.01 -4.54
C PRO A 52 9.87 -3.83 -4.51
N HIS A 53 10.58 -4.78 -3.92
CA HIS A 53 12.02 -4.68 -3.66
C HIS A 53 12.87 -4.91 -4.92
N ASP A 54 12.38 -5.71 -5.87
CA ASP A 54 13.00 -5.86 -7.18
C ASP A 54 12.60 -4.69 -8.09
N ARG A 55 13.53 -3.75 -8.27
CA ARG A 55 13.38 -2.54 -9.09
C ARG A 55 13.74 -2.75 -10.57
N SER A 56 14.07 -3.96 -10.99
CA SER A 56 14.31 -4.27 -12.41
C SER A 56 13.00 -4.16 -13.23
N VAL A 57 13.13 -4.06 -14.55
CA VAL A 57 11.96 -4.05 -15.45
C VAL A 57 11.10 -5.30 -15.28
N SER A 58 11.72 -6.48 -15.13
CA SER A 58 11.01 -7.73 -14.82
C SER A 58 10.37 -7.71 -13.44
N GLY A 59 11.09 -7.21 -12.43
CA GLY A 59 10.60 -7.10 -11.05
C GLY A 59 9.35 -6.22 -10.94
N LEU A 60 9.36 -5.06 -11.59
CA LEU A 60 8.21 -4.15 -11.62
C LEU A 60 7.03 -4.73 -12.40
N LYS A 61 7.29 -5.50 -13.47
CA LYS A 61 6.23 -6.22 -14.20
C LYS A 61 5.61 -7.32 -13.33
N ASP A 62 6.41 -8.05 -12.57
CA ASP A 62 5.95 -9.10 -11.66
C ASP A 62 5.20 -8.54 -10.46
N PHE A 63 5.69 -7.43 -9.91
CA PHE A 63 4.97 -6.62 -8.95
C PHE A 63 3.59 -6.20 -9.48
N SER A 64 3.53 -5.58 -10.66
CA SER A 64 2.27 -5.10 -11.25
C SER A 64 1.26 -6.23 -11.47
N ARG A 65 1.72 -7.43 -11.84
CA ARG A 65 0.85 -8.61 -11.95
C ARG A 65 0.36 -9.12 -10.60
N SER A 66 1.24 -9.20 -9.61
CA SER A 66 0.91 -9.77 -8.30
C SER A 66 0.01 -8.83 -7.48
N ILE A 67 0.31 -7.54 -7.47
CA ILE A 67 -0.43 -6.53 -6.69
C ILE A 67 -1.91 -6.41 -7.09
N ALA A 68 -2.25 -6.77 -8.33
CA ALA A 68 -3.63 -6.83 -8.83
C ALA A 68 -4.54 -7.74 -7.99
N GLY A 69 -3.97 -8.82 -7.43
CA GLY A 69 -4.71 -9.71 -6.51
C GLY A 69 -5.24 -8.97 -5.28
N LEU A 70 -4.39 -8.14 -4.65
CA LEU A 70 -4.78 -7.33 -3.49
C LEU A 70 -5.68 -6.17 -3.91
N ALA A 71 -5.43 -5.55 -5.07
CA ALA A 71 -6.25 -4.48 -5.59
C ALA A 71 -7.71 -4.91 -5.85
N ASN A 72 -7.93 -6.17 -6.22
CA ASN A 72 -9.27 -6.75 -6.40
C ASN A 72 -10.04 -6.95 -5.08
N LEU A 73 -9.36 -6.97 -3.93
CA LEU A 73 -9.99 -7.08 -2.63
C LEU A 73 -10.42 -5.70 -2.13
N LYS A 74 -11.73 -5.48 -2.02
CA LYS A 74 -12.31 -4.16 -1.69
C LYS A 74 -11.96 -3.66 -0.29
N ASN A 75 -11.64 -4.57 0.63
CA ASN A 75 -11.21 -4.25 1.99
C ASN A 75 -9.72 -3.88 2.11
N VAL A 76 -8.96 -3.91 1.01
CA VAL A 76 -7.54 -3.53 0.98
C VAL A 76 -7.39 -2.10 0.44
N THR A 77 -6.67 -1.28 1.20
CA THR A 77 -6.24 0.09 0.85
C THR A 77 -4.72 0.14 0.79
N CYS A 78 -4.15 0.75 -0.24
CA CYS A 78 -2.72 0.81 -0.49
C CYS A 78 -2.07 2.05 0.13
N LYS A 79 -0.97 1.88 0.85
CA LYS A 79 -0.10 2.99 1.27
C LYS A 79 0.98 3.25 0.23
N LEU A 80 0.96 4.45 -0.34
CA LEU A 80 2.03 5.01 -1.15
C LEU A 80 3.10 5.59 -0.20
N SER A 81 4.03 4.74 0.21
CA SER A 81 5.05 5.07 1.22
C SER A 81 6.29 4.19 1.08
N GLY A 82 7.42 4.61 1.67
CA GLY A 82 8.57 3.74 1.90
C GLY A 82 9.27 3.20 0.65
N LEU A 83 9.04 3.80 -0.52
CA LEU A 83 9.58 3.29 -1.78
C LEU A 83 11.11 3.49 -1.89
N GLY A 84 11.64 4.53 -1.24
CA GLY A 84 13.08 4.82 -1.20
C GLY A 84 13.89 3.76 -0.42
N MET A 85 13.25 2.96 0.45
CA MET A 85 13.95 1.87 1.16
C MET A 85 14.51 0.79 0.23
N PHE A 86 13.95 0.66 -0.98
CA PHE A 86 14.33 -0.36 -1.96
C PHE A 86 15.14 0.22 -3.13
N ASP A 87 15.30 1.55 -3.17
CA ASP A 87 16.13 2.26 -4.14
C ASP A 87 16.81 3.43 -3.43
N HIS A 88 18.06 3.24 -3.02
CA HIS A 88 18.78 4.24 -2.24
C HIS A 88 19.09 5.53 -3.01
N ASN A 89 19.01 5.49 -4.36
CA ASN A 89 19.23 6.65 -5.24
C ASN A 89 17.93 7.11 -5.91
N TRP A 90 16.78 6.82 -5.27
CA TRP A 90 15.48 7.06 -5.87
C TRP A 90 15.30 8.51 -6.36
N THR A 91 14.58 8.63 -7.47
CA THR A 91 14.11 9.89 -8.02
C THR A 91 12.59 9.82 -8.14
N PRO A 92 11.89 10.96 -8.31
CA PRO A 92 10.46 10.92 -8.62
C PRO A 92 10.15 9.94 -9.77
N GLU A 93 10.93 10.00 -10.84
CA GLU A 93 10.78 9.15 -12.03
C GLU A 93 11.00 7.66 -11.72
N SER A 94 11.90 7.30 -10.80
CA SER A 94 12.16 5.90 -10.45
C SER A 94 11.01 5.28 -9.64
N ILE A 95 10.25 6.10 -8.90
CA ILE A 95 9.11 5.64 -8.10
C ILE A 95 7.74 5.81 -8.79
N THR A 96 7.63 6.69 -9.80
CA THR A 96 6.41 6.91 -10.60
C THR A 96 5.75 5.61 -11.07
N PRO A 97 6.46 4.62 -11.67
CA PRO A 97 5.82 3.40 -12.17
C PRO A 97 5.07 2.61 -11.10
N ILE A 98 5.54 2.65 -9.85
CA ILE A 98 4.90 1.94 -8.72
C ILE A 98 3.67 2.72 -8.26
N VAL A 99 3.80 4.05 -8.13
CA VAL A 99 2.70 4.94 -7.76
C VAL A 99 1.56 4.83 -8.78
N ASP A 100 1.88 4.93 -10.06
CA ASP A 100 0.92 4.80 -11.16
C ASP A 100 0.26 3.43 -11.16
N THR A 101 1.03 2.35 -10.97
CA THR A 101 0.47 1.00 -10.87
C THR A 101 -0.54 0.90 -9.74
N CYS A 102 -0.23 1.45 -8.56
CA CYS A 102 -1.14 1.43 -7.43
C CYS A 102 -2.39 2.29 -7.68
N LEU A 103 -2.24 3.52 -8.19
CA LEU A 103 -3.38 4.37 -8.52
C LEU A 103 -4.28 3.74 -9.57
N ASN A 104 -3.71 3.15 -10.63
CA ASN A 104 -4.47 2.51 -11.71
C ASN A 104 -5.23 1.27 -11.24
N GLN A 105 -4.64 0.46 -10.34
CA GLN A 105 -5.26 -0.80 -9.94
C GLN A 105 -6.18 -0.67 -8.71
N PHE A 106 -5.80 0.12 -7.71
CA PHE A 106 -6.63 0.32 -6.52
C PHE A 106 -7.70 1.40 -6.73
N GLY A 107 -7.39 2.40 -7.56
CA GLY A 107 -8.11 3.67 -7.65
C GLY A 107 -7.66 4.66 -6.58
N GLU A 108 -7.78 5.96 -6.87
CA GLU A 108 -7.42 7.05 -5.96
C GLU A 108 -8.09 6.92 -4.57
N ASN A 109 -9.32 6.40 -4.52
CA ASN A 109 -10.13 6.27 -3.31
C ASN A 109 -9.69 5.11 -2.40
N ARG A 110 -8.66 4.36 -2.80
CA ARG A 110 -8.02 3.32 -2.00
C ARG A 110 -6.49 3.42 -1.99
N CYS A 111 -5.95 4.59 -2.28
CA CYS A 111 -4.55 4.91 -2.12
C CYS A 111 -4.39 6.03 -1.08
N MET A 112 -3.46 5.88 -0.15
CA MET A 112 -3.13 6.93 0.82
C MET A 112 -1.62 7.16 0.87
N PHE A 113 -1.20 8.41 0.99
CA PHE A 113 0.21 8.76 1.22
C PHE A 113 0.65 8.39 2.65
N GLY A 114 1.89 7.97 2.80
CA GLY A 114 2.57 7.89 4.09
C GLY A 114 4.06 8.18 3.94
N SER A 115 4.65 8.88 4.90
CA SER A 115 6.06 9.29 4.79
C SER A 115 7.05 8.17 5.08
N ASN A 116 6.67 7.16 5.87
CA ASN A 116 7.59 6.15 6.41
C ASN A 116 8.77 6.73 7.22
N PHE A 117 8.63 7.97 7.71
CA PHE A 117 9.64 8.55 8.61
C PHE A 117 9.61 7.85 9.98
N PRO A 118 10.78 7.61 10.60
CA PRO A 118 12.10 8.14 10.21
C PRO A 118 12.89 7.26 9.23
N VAL A 119 12.41 6.09 8.80
CA VAL A 119 13.22 5.20 7.95
C VAL A 119 13.59 5.85 6.61
N ASP A 120 12.64 6.55 5.98
CA ASP A 120 12.90 7.28 4.74
C ASP A 120 13.89 8.44 4.90
N SER A 121 14.24 8.85 6.13
CA SER A 121 15.26 9.88 6.35
C SER A 121 16.66 9.42 5.95
N LEU A 122 16.87 8.11 5.78
CA LEU A 122 18.13 7.54 5.30
C LEU A 122 18.40 7.89 3.82
N TYR A 123 17.35 8.22 3.05
CA TYR A 123 17.42 8.40 1.60
C TYR A 123 16.83 9.72 1.11
N SER A 124 16.23 10.52 1.98
CA SER A 124 15.65 11.82 1.65
C SER A 124 15.40 12.67 2.90
N ASN A 125 15.02 13.93 2.71
CA ASN A 125 14.39 14.73 3.76
C ASN A 125 12.87 14.76 3.56
N TYR A 126 12.14 15.10 4.63
CA TYR A 126 10.67 15.03 4.64
C TYR A 126 10.04 15.91 3.56
N SER A 127 10.53 17.15 3.40
CA SER A 127 10.01 18.10 2.42
C SER A 127 10.21 17.63 0.98
N LYS A 128 11.40 17.10 0.66
CA LYS A 128 11.69 16.50 -0.65
C LYS A 128 10.80 15.30 -0.90
N LEU A 129 10.64 14.40 0.07
CA LEU A 129 9.78 13.23 -0.05
C LEU A 129 8.33 13.63 -0.38
N VAL A 130 7.74 14.51 0.44
CA VAL A 130 6.35 14.96 0.25
C VAL A 130 6.19 15.66 -1.09
N LYS A 131 7.15 16.52 -1.49
CA LYS A 131 7.11 17.19 -2.79
C LYS A 131 7.13 16.17 -3.93
N SER A 132 8.03 15.19 -3.90
CA SER A 132 8.11 14.17 -4.95
C SER A 132 6.79 13.42 -5.13
N TYR A 133 6.14 12.98 -4.04
CA TYR A 133 4.83 12.33 -4.15
C TYR A 133 3.75 13.27 -4.71
N LYS A 134 3.73 14.54 -4.31
CA LYS A 134 2.79 15.53 -4.85
C LYS A 134 3.01 15.80 -6.34
N ASP A 135 4.26 15.81 -6.80
CA ASP A 135 4.58 16.02 -8.21
C ASP A 135 4.16 14.82 -9.08
N ILE A 136 4.16 13.60 -8.51
CA ILE A 136 3.80 12.37 -9.23
C ILE A 136 2.28 12.16 -9.26
N ILE A 137 1.61 12.36 -8.12
CA ILE A 137 0.18 12.09 -7.98
C ILE A 137 -0.61 13.22 -8.68
N PRO A 138 -1.58 12.89 -9.55
CA PRO A 138 -2.43 13.90 -10.21
C PRO A 138 -3.12 14.84 -9.21
N ASP A 139 -3.19 16.13 -9.52
CA ASP A 139 -3.72 17.17 -8.61
C ASP A 139 -5.16 16.90 -8.14
N ASP A 140 -6.00 16.33 -9.01
CA ASP A 140 -7.38 15.95 -8.69
C ASP A 140 -7.45 14.79 -7.67
N CYS A 141 -6.44 13.92 -7.64
CA CYS A 141 -6.31 12.85 -6.64
C CYS A 141 -5.81 13.36 -5.27
N HIS A 142 -5.27 14.59 -5.15
CA HIS A 142 -4.53 15.01 -3.94
C HIS A 142 -5.39 14.98 -2.67
N LEU A 143 -6.64 15.46 -2.75
CA LEU A 143 -7.53 15.47 -1.59
C LEU A 143 -7.84 14.05 -1.10
N SER A 144 -7.98 13.10 -2.02
CA SER A 144 -8.20 11.69 -1.70
C SER A 144 -6.94 11.08 -1.07
N VAL A 145 -5.82 11.15 -1.77
CA VAL A 145 -4.59 10.42 -1.42
C VAL A 145 -3.88 10.99 -0.20
N PHE A 146 -3.84 12.32 -0.04
CA PHE A 146 -3.12 12.95 1.08
C PHE A 146 -3.98 13.19 2.32
N TYR A 147 -5.29 12.96 2.26
CA TYR A 147 -6.19 13.25 3.38
C TYR A 147 -7.36 12.27 3.51
N SER A 148 -8.29 12.27 2.54
CA SER A 148 -9.62 11.68 2.73
C SER A 148 -9.56 10.17 2.95
N VAL A 149 -8.74 9.46 2.19
CA VAL A 149 -8.63 7.99 2.31
C VAL A 149 -8.13 7.58 3.69
N ALA A 150 -7.07 8.21 4.20
CA ALA A 150 -6.54 7.90 5.52
C ALA A 150 -7.53 8.27 6.64
N LYS A 151 -8.20 9.43 6.50
CA LYS A 151 -9.26 9.86 7.43
C LYS A 151 -10.37 8.80 7.53
N HIS A 152 -10.94 8.42 6.39
CA HIS A 152 -12.04 7.46 6.34
C HIS A 152 -11.61 6.05 6.77
N PHE A 153 -10.40 5.63 6.39
CA PHE A 153 -9.91 4.30 6.74
C PHE A 153 -9.74 4.13 8.26
N TYR A 154 -9.05 5.08 8.91
CA TYR A 154 -8.63 4.95 10.31
C TYR A 154 -9.59 5.57 11.34
N PHE A 155 -10.34 6.61 10.99
CA PHE A 155 -11.09 7.41 11.97
C PHE A 155 -12.60 7.32 11.85
N ASP A 156 -13.12 6.94 10.68
CA ASP A 156 -14.56 6.71 10.55
C ASP A 156 -14.95 5.42 11.27
N LYS A 157 -15.93 5.55 12.16
CA LYS A 157 -16.55 4.41 12.83
C LYS A 157 -17.39 3.65 11.81
N VAL A 158 -17.21 2.32 11.80
CA VAL A 158 -18.09 1.37 11.08
C VAL A 158 -19.46 1.37 11.72
#